data_AF-A0AAN5CY48-F1
#
_entry.id   AF-A0AAN5CY48-F1
#
_cell.length_a   1.000
_cell.length_b   1.000
_cell.length_c   1.000
_cell.angle_alpha   90.00
_cell.angle_beta   90.00
_cell.angle_gamma   90.00
#
_symmetry.space_group_name_H-M   'P 1'
#
loop_
_entity.id
_entity.type
_entity.pdbx_description
1 polymer ?
#
loop_
_entity_poly.entity_id
_entity_poly.type
_entity_poly.pdbx_seq_one_letter_code
_entity_poly.pdbx_strand_id
1 'polypeptide(L)'
;FCNDYIWKMSKDSMDDLTRAMKTMGKLSLMDLPDDLLIKIFKYLDLPTRLKSRVNKRLDQIQMQVPTWIERMDIEIADGTFDGFENWITLDNSTEFVEDIDSLDFQFIDLDDLKNGLYRLNLSNVSVSSIQVLISDWGGDHRSLNYAIGLIFDLEPDKLRIVQHEALLSCPLVGLPPPSSIMHDVRDLAVDYNHLTLTVQHLLTIRQTMVEGKLEYFSLTVNCKLECFSVTVSRELRESFLRECFGVLIERQSTEGGAHYTIYKSDNDSVELYYTKIDVDEQLEHFEGNIQTTVYIDASNVEDPIYIVEFEKLSELPVLDNEKRLKLDHPYLYAIYER
;
A
#
# COMPACT_ATOMS: atom_id res chain seq x y z
N PHE A 1 1.74 26.01 4.89
CA PHE A 1 1.06 27.14 5.57
C PHE A 1 1.38 27.28 7.07
N CYS A 2 2.45 26.65 7.61
CA CYS A 2 2.78 26.72 9.04
C CYS A 2 4.19 27.24 9.38
N ASN A 3 4.87 27.97 8.50
CA ASN A 3 6.24 28.45 8.77
C ASN A 3 6.36 29.92 9.20
N ASP A 4 5.31 30.75 9.04
CA ASP A 4 5.44 32.20 9.30
C ASP A 4 5.01 32.66 10.71
N TYR A 5 4.48 31.76 11.55
CA TYR A 5 4.03 32.12 12.90
C TYR A 5 5.04 31.81 14.02
N ILE A 6 6.20 31.21 13.71
CA ILE A 6 7.12 30.69 14.75
C ILE A 6 8.13 31.74 15.27
N TRP A 7 8.30 32.91 14.63
CA TRP A 7 9.36 33.86 15.01
C TRP A 7 8.91 35.28 15.38
N LYS A 8 7.76 35.43 16.05
CA LYS A 8 7.36 36.71 16.68
C LYS A 8 7.21 36.64 18.19
N MET A 9 7.92 35.72 18.83
CA MET A 9 8.13 35.82 20.26
C MET A 9 9.27 36.84 20.46
N SER A 10 8.95 38.01 21.04
CA SER A 10 9.91 39.10 21.16
C SER A 10 11.14 38.66 21.95
N LYS A 11 12.31 39.23 21.63
CA LYS A 11 13.57 38.94 22.34
C LYS A 11 13.41 39.09 23.86
N ASP A 12 12.60 40.06 24.28
CA ASP A 12 12.26 40.33 25.68
C ASP A 12 11.47 39.17 26.32
N SER A 13 10.56 38.53 25.57
CA SER A 13 9.82 37.34 26.04
C SER A 13 10.71 36.11 26.20
N MET A 14 11.77 35.98 25.38
CA MET A 14 12.75 34.90 25.50
C MET A 14 13.66 35.11 26.71
N ASP A 15 14.09 36.36 26.93
CA ASP A 15 14.92 36.72 28.06
C ASP A 15 14.17 36.59 29.39
N ASP A 16 12.87 36.90 29.42
CA ASP A 16 12.02 36.70 30.60
C ASP A 16 11.75 35.22 30.90
N LEU A 17 11.53 34.39 29.87
CA LEU A 17 11.42 32.93 30.04
C LEU A 17 12.73 32.34 30.59
N THR A 18 13.86 32.79 30.05
CA THR A 18 15.19 32.34 30.48
C THR A 18 15.51 32.78 31.91
N ARG A 19 15.09 33.99 32.30
CA ARG A 19 15.23 34.49 33.68
C ARG A 19 14.34 33.71 34.65
N ALA A 20 13.09 33.45 34.28
CA ALA A 20 12.15 32.64 35.05
C ALA A 20 12.68 31.21 35.28
N MET A 21 13.18 30.56 34.22
CA MET A 21 13.80 29.23 34.29
C MET A 21 15.05 29.19 35.18
N LYS A 22 15.86 30.26 35.20
CA LYS A 22 17.03 30.38 36.10
C LYS A 22 16.64 30.58 37.57
N THR A 23 15.53 31.28 37.85
CA THR A 23 14.99 31.41 39.22
C THR A 23 14.24 30.17 39.70
N MET A 24 13.70 29.36 38.79
CA MET A 24 12.96 28.12 39.08
C MET A 24 13.88 26.90 39.22
N GLY A 25 14.98 27.03 39.97
CA GLY A 25 16.08 26.05 40.05
C GLY A 25 15.76 24.61 40.53
N LYS A 26 14.48 24.20 40.59
CA LYS A 26 14.02 22.82 40.84
C LYS A 26 12.67 22.47 40.20
N LEU A 27 12.14 23.20 39.20
CA LEU A 27 10.92 22.74 38.54
C LEU A 27 11.26 21.52 37.67
N SER A 28 10.80 20.36 38.11
CA SER A 28 10.83 19.15 37.31
C SER A 28 9.78 19.27 36.20
N LEU A 29 10.02 18.63 35.05
CA LEU A 29 9.00 18.45 34.01
C LEU A 29 7.70 17.86 34.62
N MET A 30 7.86 17.05 35.67
CA MET A 30 6.76 16.43 36.41
C MET A 30 5.89 17.41 37.21
N ASP A 31 6.37 18.62 37.49
CA ASP A 31 5.62 19.62 38.24
C ASP A 31 4.68 20.43 37.33
N LEU A 32 4.80 20.27 36.00
CA LEU A 32 3.95 20.95 35.05
C LEU A 32 2.54 20.34 35.00
N PRO A 33 1.48 21.14 34.90
CA PRO A 33 0.13 20.69 34.54
C PRO A 33 0.07 19.91 33.22
N ASP A 34 -0.90 18.99 33.11
CA ASP A 34 -1.05 18.11 31.93
C ASP A 34 -1.26 18.90 30.63
N ASP A 35 -1.99 20.02 30.67
CA ASP A 35 -2.25 20.86 29.50
C ASP A 35 -0.97 21.53 28.95
N LEU A 36 -0.02 21.87 29.81
CA LEU A 36 1.29 22.36 29.39
C LEU A 36 2.15 21.23 28.82
N LEU A 37 2.10 20.03 29.41
CA LEU A 37 2.81 18.86 28.89
C LEU A 37 2.29 18.45 27.51
N ILE A 38 0.97 18.46 27.29
CA ILE A 38 0.36 18.25 25.97
C ILE A 38 0.89 19.28 24.97
N LYS A 39 0.95 20.57 25.33
CA LYS A 39 1.50 21.60 24.46
C LYS A 39 2.97 21.35 24.13
N ILE A 40 3.78 20.96 25.10
CA ILE A 40 5.19 20.59 24.88
C ILE A 40 5.28 19.42 23.90
N PHE A 41 4.51 18.35 24.11
CA PHE A 41 4.51 17.17 23.25
C PHE A 41 4.09 17.47 21.81
N LYS A 42 3.19 18.44 21.58
CA LYS A 42 2.84 18.87 20.21
C LYS A 42 4.03 19.41 19.41
N TYR A 43 5.08 19.89 20.08
CA TYR A 43 6.29 20.41 19.44
C TYR A 43 7.44 19.42 19.39
N LEU A 44 7.29 18.22 19.96
CA LEU A 44 8.30 17.18 19.93
C LEU A 44 8.05 16.23 18.75
N ASP A 45 9.13 15.79 18.09
CA ASP A 45 9.05 14.73 17.10
C ASP A 45 8.63 13.40 17.75
N LEU A 46 8.19 12.44 16.94
CA LEU A 46 7.72 11.15 17.45
C LEU A 46 8.82 10.41 18.25
N PRO A 47 10.09 10.31 17.78
CA PRO A 47 11.14 9.66 18.55
C PRO A 47 11.37 10.28 19.93
N THR A 48 11.42 11.61 20.05
CA THR A 48 11.60 12.27 21.36
C THR A 48 10.38 12.08 22.25
N ARG A 49 9.17 12.08 21.67
CA ARG A 49 7.94 11.76 22.42
C ARG A 49 7.98 10.35 22.99
N LEU A 50 8.34 9.35 22.20
CA LEU A 50 8.43 7.97 22.67
C LEU A 50 9.50 7.83 23.78
N LYS A 51 10.66 8.49 23.64
CA LYS A 51 11.73 8.51 24.65
C LYS A 51 11.33 9.22 25.96
N SER A 52 10.40 10.16 25.89
CA SER A 52 9.93 10.93 27.06
C SER A 52 8.99 10.16 28.00
N ARG A 53 8.59 8.93 27.65
CA ARG A 53 7.69 8.05 28.42
C ARG A 53 8.35 7.46 29.67
N VAL A 54 9.00 8.30 30.47
CA VAL A 54 9.77 7.87 31.64
C VAL A 54 8.89 7.48 32.83
N ASN A 55 7.57 7.77 32.78
CA ASN A 55 6.60 7.33 33.78
C ASN A 55 5.18 7.26 33.20
N LYS A 56 4.28 6.59 33.95
CA LYS A 56 2.88 6.35 33.56
C LYS A 56 2.09 7.62 33.22
N ARG A 57 2.37 8.75 33.90
CA ARG A 57 1.65 10.00 33.64
C ARG A 57 2.07 10.60 32.30
N LEU A 58 3.37 10.67 32.02
CA LEU A 58 3.86 11.17 30.73
C LEU A 58 3.44 10.27 29.57
N ASP A 59 3.41 8.95 29.78
CA ASP A 59 2.91 7.97 28.81
C ASP A 59 1.43 8.23 28.47
N GLN A 60 0.57 8.34 29.48
CA GLN A 60 -0.85 8.67 29.29
C GLN A 60 -1.10 10.02 28.62
N ILE A 61 -0.30 11.04 28.95
CA ILE A 61 -0.43 12.37 28.35
C ILE A 61 0.01 12.33 26.89
N GLN A 62 1.12 11.68 26.58
CA GLN A 62 1.63 11.60 25.23
C GLN A 62 0.67 10.82 24.31
N MET A 63 -0.02 9.79 24.81
CA MET A 63 -1.07 9.09 24.06
C MET A 63 -2.24 10.00 23.64
N GLN A 64 -2.48 11.11 24.33
CA GLN A 64 -3.55 12.06 23.99
C GLN A 64 -3.17 13.01 22.86
N VAL A 65 -1.89 13.07 22.47
CA VAL A 65 -1.41 13.99 21.45
C VAL A 65 -1.47 13.30 20.08
N PRO A 66 -2.36 13.75 19.16
CA PRO A 66 -2.42 13.21 17.83
C PRO A 66 -1.08 13.35 17.13
N THR A 67 -0.66 12.30 16.45
CA THR A 67 0.56 12.27 15.65
C THR A 67 0.21 11.83 14.25
N TRP A 68 0.82 12.47 13.28
CA TRP A 68 0.66 12.12 11.89
C TRP A 68 2.02 11.72 11.35
N ILE A 69 2.14 10.49 10.85
CA ILE A 69 3.30 10.02 10.11
C ILE A 69 2.89 10.06 8.64
N GLU A 70 3.53 10.93 7.87
CA GLU A 70 3.21 11.08 6.45
C GLU A 70 3.61 9.83 5.66
N ARG A 71 4.81 9.31 5.95
CA ARG A 71 5.39 8.16 5.27
C ARG A 71 6.18 7.31 6.25
N MET A 72 6.09 6.00 6.08
CA MET A 72 6.88 4.99 6.78
C MET A 72 7.38 3.99 5.74
N ASP A 73 8.70 3.79 5.70
CA ASP A 73 9.31 2.80 4.83
C ASP A 73 9.75 1.61 5.69
N ILE A 74 9.37 0.41 5.27
CA ILE A 74 9.63 -0.84 5.97
C ILE A 74 10.35 -1.77 5.01
N GLU A 75 11.62 -2.07 5.26
CA GLU A 75 12.31 -3.14 4.55
C GLU A 75 12.21 -4.44 5.34
N ILE A 76 11.79 -5.52 4.69
CA ILE A 76 11.75 -6.86 5.24
C ILE A 76 12.76 -7.70 4.45
N ALA A 77 13.87 -8.02 5.09
CA ALA A 77 14.95 -8.80 4.50
C ALA A 77 15.16 -10.10 5.27
N ASP A 78 15.49 -11.17 4.54
CA ASP A 78 16.20 -12.29 5.17
C ASP A 78 17.70 -12.08 4.93
N GLY A 79 18.47 -12.31 5.97
CA GLY A 79 19.90 -12.10 5.92
C GLY A 79 20.50 -12.35 7.28
N THR A 80 21.72 -12.88 7.25
CA THR A 80 22.62 -12.87 8.40
C THR A 80 23.45 -11.59 8.34
N PHE A 81 22.88 -10.48 8.81
CA PHE A 81 23.70 -9.30 9.08
C PHE A 81 24.25 -9.45 10.50
N ASP A 82 25.56 -9.67 10.61
CA ASP A 82 26.29 -9.76 11.90
C ASP A 82 25.74 -10.80 12.91
N GLY A 83 25.11 -11.88 12.41
CA GLY A 83 24.59 -12.99 13.24
C GLY A 83 23.13 -12.88 13.66
N PHE A 84 22.38 -11.89 13.17
CA PHE A 84 20.92 -11.83 13.30
C PHE A 84 20.27 -12.50 12.09
N GLU A 85 19.30 -13.40 12.28
CA GLU A 85 18.49 -14.00 11.21
C GLU A 85 17.15 -13.26 11.08
N ASN A 86 16.79 -12.83 9.87
CA ASN A 86 15.59 -12.02 9.53
C ASN A 86 15.55 -10.66 10.26
N TRP A 87 15.55 -9.58 9.49
CA TRP A 87 15.49 -8.25 10.08
C TRP A 87 14.55 -7.33 9.31
N ILE A 88 13.91 -6.46 10.08
CA ILE A 88 13.10 -5.37 9.54
C ILE A 88 13.83 -4.07 9.79
N THR A 89 13.91 -3.22 8.77
CA THR A 89 14.27 -1.82 9.00
C THR A 89 13.11 -0.88 8.79
N LEU A 90 13.01 0.06 9.72
CA LEU A 90 12.09 1.18 9.69
C LEU A 90 12.86 2.46 9.37
N ASP A 91 12.53 3.11 8.27
CA ASP A 91 12.91 4.51 8.03
C ASP A 91 11.68 5.43 8.15
N ASN A 92 11.88 6.56 8.81
CA ASN A 92 10.91 7.63 8.97
C ASN A 92 11.48 8.89 8.33
N SER A 93 11.78 8.85 7.03
CA SER A 93 12.21 10.02 6.28
C SER A 93 11.01 10.83 5.79
N THR A 94 11.17 12.16 5.78
CA THR A 94 10.18 13.10 5.21
C THR A 94 10.50 13.44 3.74
N GLU A 95 11.62 12.93 3.23
CA GLU A 95 12.12 13.15 1.87
C GLU A 95 12.47 11.81 1.25
N PHE A 96 12.21 11.66 -0.04
CA PHE A 96 12.56 10.46 -0.81
C PHE A 96 14.09 10.41 -0.92
N VAL A 97 14.74 9.49 -0.21
CA VAL A 97 16.18 9.29 -0.30
C VAL A 97 16.44 8.27 -1.40
N GLU A 98 16.95 8.73 -2.55
CA GLU A 98 17.33 7.85 -3.67
C GLU A 98 18.56 6.96 -3.34
N ASP A 99 19.29 7.27 -2.27
CA ASP A 99 20.55 6.63 -1.90
C ASP A 99 20.42 5.91 -0.55
N ILE A 100 19.97 4.65 -0.62
CA ILE A 100 19.69 3.75 0.50
C ILE A 100 20.90 3.62 1.44
N ASP A 101 22.13 3.65 0.91
CA ASP A 101 23.38 3.50 1.67
C ASP A 101 23.64 4.59 2.74
N SER A 102 22.85 5.66 2.73
CA SER A 102 22.97 6.79 3.67
C SER A 102 22.00 6.77 4.85
N LEU A 103 21.08 5.81 4.90
CA LEU A 103 20.06 5.73 5.94
C LEU A 103 20.57 4.99 7.19
N ASP A 104 20.21 5.49 8.38
CA ASP A 104 20.52 4.82 9.66
C ASP A 104 19.52 3.66 9.87
N PHE A 105 19.84 2.48 9.33
CA PHE A 105 18.99 1.30 9.50
C PHE A 105 19.02 0.79 10.95
N GLN A 106 17.84 0.58 11.54
CA GLN A 106 17.71 -0.18 12.78
C GLN A 106 17.23 -1.60 12.47
N PHE A 107 17.97 -2.59 12.97
CA PHE A 107 17.60 -4.00 12.88
C PHE A 107 16.66 -4.34 14.02
N ILE A 108 15.51 -4.94 13.69
CA ILE A 108 14.46 -5.26 14.66
C ILE A 108 13.99 -6.70 14.41
N ASP A 109 13.85 -7.50 15.48
CA ASP A 109 13.21 -8.81 15.39
C ASP A 109 11.67 -8.69 15.24
N LEU A 110 10.99 -9.78 14.89
CA LEU A 110 9.53 -9.76 14.65
C LEU A 110 8.70 -9.43 15.91
N ASP A 111 9.17 -9.82 17.09
CA ASP A 111 8.45 -9.54 18.34
C ASP A 111 8.59 -8.06 18.72
N ASP A 112 9.76 -7.47 18.50
CA ASP A 112 10.02 -6.06 18.68
C ASP A 112 9.29 -5.22 17.63
N LEU A 113 9.20 -5.67 16.36
CA LEU A 113 8.34 -5.03 15.36
C LEU A 113 6.89 -5.04 15.83
N LYS A 114 6.36 -6.21 16.20
CA LYS A 114 5.00 -6.35 16.72
C LYS A 114 4.75 -5.41 17.89
N ASN A 115 5.65 -5.37 18.87
CA ASN A 115 5.54 -4.50 20.03
C ASN A 115 5.61 -3.03 19.64
N GLY A 116 6.47 -2.67 18.67
CA GLY A 116 6.59 -1.34 18.11
C GLY A 116 5.31 -0.88 17.41
N LEU A 117 4.80 -1.67 16.46
CA LEU A 117 3.58 -1.40 15.71
C LEU A 117 2.35 -1.37 16.62
N TYR A 118 2.25 -2.31 17.57
CA TYR A 118 1.17 -2.30 18.56
C TYR A 118 1.21 -1.03 19.41
N ARG A 119 2.41 -0.57 19.80
CA ARG A 119 2.55 0.71 20.52
C ARG A 119 2.17 1.89 19.64
N LEU A 120 2.50 1.88 18.36
CA LEU A 120 2.07 2.93 17.43
C LEU A 120 0.54 2.95 17.31
N ASN A 121 -0.09 1.79 17.13
CA ASN A 121 -1.55 1.68 17.04
C ASN A 121 -2.27 2.11 18.33
N LEU A 122 -1.70 1.82 19.51
CA LEU A 122 -2.25 2.30 20.79
C LEU A 122 -2.02 3.80 21.02
N SER A 123 -0.97 4.36 20.43
CA SER A 123 -0.71 5.79 20.49
C SER A 123 -1.65 6.46 19.49
N ASN A 124 -2.18 7.65 19.77
CA ASN A 124 -3.02 8.37 18.81
C ASN A 124 -2.19 8.83 17.59
N VAL A 125 -1.72 7.88 16.79
CA VAL A 125 -0.80 7.99 15.67
C VAL A 125 -1.55 7.48 14.46
N SER A 126 -1.60 8.28 13.42
CA SER A 126 -2.13 7.88 12.12
C SER A 126 -0.99 7.90 11.12
N VAL A 127 -0.93 6.87 10.27
CA VAL A 127 0.09 6.72 9.23
C VAL A 127 -0.59 6.92 7.88
N SER A 128 -0.13 7.87 7.07
CA SER A 128 -0.75 8.10 5.75
C SER A 128 -0.28 7.08 4.73
N SER A 129 1.02 6.82 4.67
CA SER A 129 1.61 5.99 3.64
C SER A 129 2.61 5.03 4.24
N ILE A 130 2.50 3.75 3.90
CA ILE A 130 3.48 2.73 4.21
C ILE A 130 3.97 2.13 2.89
N GLN A 131 5.28 2.06 2.72
CA GLN A 131 5.90 1.30 1.65
C GLN A 131 6.69 0.16 2.28
N VAL A 132 6.40 -1.06 1.84
CA VAL A 132 7.07 -2.29 2.27
C VAL A 132 7.94 -2.78 1.13
N LEU A 133 9.24 -2.80 1.36
CA LEU A 133 10.26 -3.35 0.47
C LEU A 133 10.60 -4.75 0.95
N ILE A 134 10.51 -5.75 0.07
CA ILE A 134 10.90 -7.13 0.43
C ILE A 134 12.15 -7.50 -0.36
N SER A 135 13.26 -7.72 0.34
CA SER A 135 14.59 -8.07 -0.20
C SER A 135 15.03 -9.45 0.28
N ASP A 136 15.75 -10.21 -0.56
CA ASP A 136 16.47 -11.46 -0.27
C ASP A 136 15.82 -12.47 0.69
N TRP A 137 14.48 -12.56 0.75
CA TRP A 137 13.81 -13.34 1.80
C TRP A 137 13.90 -14.87 1.60
N GLY A 138 14.80 -15.53 2.31
CA GLY A 138 14.91 -16.98 2.46
C GLY A 138 14.19 -17.58 3.68
N GLY A 139 13.56 -16.75 4.52
CA GLY A 139 12.88 -17.15 5.74
C GLY A 139 11.53 -17.87 5.51
N ASP A 140 10.89 -18.33 6.59
CA ASP A 140 9.56 -18.96 6.51
C ASP A 140 8.48 -17.96 6.07
N HIS A 141 7.65 -18.36 5.09
CA HIS A 141 6.53 -17.55 4.59
C HIS A 141 5.56 -17.11 5.68
N ARG A 142 5.42 -17.89 6.77
CA ARG A 142 4.52 -17.51 7.87
C ARG A 142 4.98 -16.26 8.58
N SER A 143 6.30 -16.10 8.75
CA SER A 143 6.89 -14.92 9.39
C SER A 143 6.69 -13.67 8.53
N LEU A 144 6.90 -13.78 7.22
CA LEU A 144 6.62 -12.70 6.27
C LEU A 144 5.14 -12.30 6.30
N ASN A 145 4.24 -13.29 6.20
CA ASN A 145 2.80 -13.03 6.24
C ASN A 145 2.34 -12.44 7.58
N TYR A 146 2.98 -12.84 8.67
CA TYR A 146 2.73 -12.27 9.98
C TYR A 146 3.15 -10.80 10.03
N ALA A 147 4.34 -10.45 9.54
CA ALA A 147 4.82 -9.07 9.45
C ALA A 147 3.89 -8.20 8.59
N ILE A 148 3.50 -8.67 7.40
CA ILE A 148 2.55 -7.97 6.53
C ILE A 148 1.22 -7.77 7.24
N GLY A 149 0.69 -8.80 7.94
CA GLY A 149 -0.52 -8.68 8.74
C GLY A 149 -0.44 -7.57 9.80
N LEU A 150 0.67 -7.48 10.52
CA LEU A 150 0.90 -6.42 11.52
C LEU A 150 0.95 -5.02 10.89
N ILE A 151 1.41 -4.91 9.64
CA ILE A 151 1.46 -3.64 8.91
C ILE A 151 0.05 -3.21 8.48
N PHE A 152 -0.81 -4.15 8.07
CA PHE A 152 -2.22 -3.86 7.78
C PHE A 152 -2.98 -3.36 9.02
N ASP A 153 -2.65 -3.87 10.22
CA ASP A 153 -3.25 -3.43 11.49
C ASP A 153 -2.97 -1.95 11.83
N LEU A 154 -2.08 -1.27 11.10
CA LEU A 154 -1.84 0.18 11.25
C LEU A 154 -2.86 1.06 10.52
N GLU A 155 -3.77 0.45 9.74
CA GLU A 155 -4.80 1.12 8.95
C GLU A 155 -4.25 2.32 8.12
N PRO A 156 -3.18 2.12 7.32
CA PRO A 156 -2.62 3.22 6.55
C PRO A 156 -3.56 3.64 5.43
N ASP A 157 -3.60 4.94 5.11
CA ASP A 157 -4.36 5.37 3.93
C ASP A 157 -3.81 4.72 2.64
N LYS A 158 -2.48 4.63 2.52
CA LYS A 158 -1.78 4.06 1.37
C LYS A 158 -0.83 2.96 1.81
N LEU A 159 -0.91 1.81 1.17
CA LEU A 159 0.01 0.70 1.39
C LEU A 159 0.56 0.23 0.05
N ARG A 160 1.88 0.22 -0.08
CA ARG A 160 2.57 -0.32 -1.25
C ARG A 160 3.49 -1.46 -0.79
N ILE A 161 3.34 -2.64 -1.35
CA ILE A 161 4.25 -3.77 -1.14
C ILE A 161 4.97 -4.02 -2.46
N VAL A 162 6.29 -3.95 -2.45
CA VAL A 162 7.14 -4.03 -3.64
C VAL A 162 8.29 -4.99 -3.41
N GLN A 163 8.67 -5.68 -4.47
CA GLN A 163 9.90 -6.45 -4.52
C GLN A 163 11.12 -5.51 -4.62
N HIS A 164 12.09 -5.69 -3.75
CA HIS A 164 13.38 -5.00 -3.84
C HIS A 164 14.34 -5.88 -4.66
N GLU A 165 14.69 -5.39 -5.86
CA GLU A 165 15.56 -6.04 -6.86
C GLU A 165 15.02 -7.36 -7.45
N ALA A 166 15.53 -7.73 -8.64
CA ALA A 166 15.15 -8.95 -9.35
C ALA A 166 15.77 -10.19 -8.69
N LEU A 167 15.24 -10.57 -7.53
CA LEU A 167 15.62 -11.76 -6.78
C LEU A 167 15.31 -13.03 -7.58
N LEU A 168 16.23 -13.99 -7.54
CA LEU A 168 16.10 -15.29 -8.22
C LEU A 168 14.99 -16.17 -7.62
N SER A 169 14.54 -15.87 -6.40
CA SER A 169 13.44 -16.58 -5.73
C SER A 169 12.74 -15.65 -4.75
N CYS A 170 11.63 -15.04 -5.17
CA CYS A 170 10.79 -14.32 -4.23
C CYS A 170 9.88 -15.27 -3.47
N PRO A 171 9.82 -15.19 -2.13
CA PRO A 171 8.74 -15.84 -1.42
C PRO A 171 7.41 -15.29 -1.91
N LEU A 172 6.34 -16.01 -1.64
CA LEU A 172 5.01 -15.52 -1.93
C LEU A 172 4.44 -14.80 -0.70
N VAL A 173 3.85 -13.62 -0.91
CA VAL A 173 3.17 -12.86 0.15
C VAL A 173 1.72 -13.31 0.28
N GLY A 174 1.29 -13.55 1.51
CA GLY A 174 -0.09 -13.75 1.89
C GLY A 174 -0.74 -12.40 2.15
N LEU A 175 -1.78 -12.08 1.38
CA LEU A 175 -2.62 -10.92 1.64
C LEU A 175 -3.73 -11.27 2.65
N PRO A 176 -4.14 -10.31 3.50
CA PRO A 176 -5.31 -10.48 4.35
C PRO A 176 -6.58 -10.76 3.53
N PRO A 177 -7.66 -11.24 4.18
CA PRO A 177 -8.95 -11.37 3.52
C PRO A 177 -9.40 -10.02 2.92
N PRO A 178 -10.14 -10.03 1.79
CA PRO A 178 -10.64 -8.81 1.15
C PRO A 178 -11.35 -7.84 2.10
N SER A 179 -12.10 -8.37 3.08
CA SER A 179 -12.82 -7.55 4.05
C SER A 179 -11.93 -6.63 4.88
N SER A 180 -10.72 -7.08 5.23
CA SER A 180 -9.76 -6.26 5.97
C SER A 180 -9.16 -5.20 5.05
N ILE A 181 -8.69 -5.60 3.85
CA ILE A 181 -8.11 -4.69 2.85
C ILE A 181 -9.04 -3.51 2.56
N MET A 182 -10.33 -3.78 2.35
CA MET A 182 -11.30 -2.77 1.92
C MET A 182 -11.72 -1.79 3.03
N HIS A 183 -11.53 -2.16 4.30
CA HIS A 183 -11.87 -1.32 5.44
C HIS A 183 -10.67 -0.53 5.95
N ASP A 184 -9.48 -1.09 5.86
CA ASP A 184 -8.31 -0.58 6.55
C ASP A 184 -7.45 0.32 5.65
N VAL A 185 -7.54 0.14 4.32
CA VAL A 185 -6.66 0.83 3.34
C VAL A 185 -7.49 1.53 2.26
N ARG A 186 -7.07 2.74 1.87
CA ARG A 186 -7.66 3.50 0.75
C ARG A 186 -6.96 3.20 -0.57
N ASP A 187 -5.63 3.17 -0.59
CA ASP A 187 -4.83 2.86 -1.80
C ASP A 187 -3.92 1.66 -1.52
N LEU A 188 -4.15 0.53 -2.18
CA LEU A 188 -3.31 -0.66 -2.03
C LEU A 188 -2.64 -1.01 -3.37
N ALA A 189 -1.30 -1.08 -3.38
CA ALA A 189 -0.53 -1.59 -4.50
C ALA A 189 0.35 -2.77 -4.05
N VAL A 190 0.21 -3.93 -4.68
CA VAL A 190 0.99 -5.14 -4.38
C VAL A 190 1.70 -5.58 -5.65
N ASP A 191 2.92 -5.07 -5.81
CA ASP A 191 3.83 -5.46 -6.88
C ASP A 191 4.73 -6.59 -6.40
N TYR A 192 4.10 -7.72 -6.11
CA TYR A 192 4.73 -8.88 -5.52
C TYR A 192 3.93 -10.15 -5.77
N ASN A 193 4.62 -11.28 -5.94
CA ASN A 193 3.96 -12.57 -6.11
C ASN A 193 3.20 -12.97 -4.84
N HIS A 194 1.96 -13.41 -4.99
CA HIS A 194 1.07 -13.71 -3.87
C HIS A 194 0.54 -15.14 -3.89
N LEU A 195 0.29 -15.72 -2.71
CA LEU A 195 -0.24 -17.10 -2.57
C LEU A 195 -1.75 -17.17 -2.44
N THR A 196 -2.35 -16.16 -1.81
CA THR A 196 -3.69 -16.28 -1.24
C THR A 196 -4.77 -15.63 -2.10
N LEU A 197 -4.39 -14.87 -3.12
CA LEU A 197 -5.37 -14.22 -3.98
C LEU A 197 -6.01 -15.25 -4.93
N THR A 198 -7.32 -15.17 -5.03
CA THR A 198 -8.12 -16.01 -5.92
C THR A 198 -8.96 -15.12 -6.80
N VAL A 199 -9.55 -15.67 -7.87
CA VAL A 199 -10.49 -14.92 -8.72
C VAL A 199 -11.64 -14.37 -7.88
N GLN A 200 -12.17 -15.18 -6.96
CA GLN A 200 -13.24 -14.76 -6.07
C GLN A 200 -12.85 -13.58 -5.19
N HIS A 201 -11.59 -13.51 -4.73
CA HIS A 201 -11.09 -12.35 -3.99
C HIS A 201 -11.11 -11.09 -4.86
N LEU A 202 -10.58 -11.15 -6.08
CA LEU A 202 -10.59 -10.02 -7.03
C LEU A 202 -12.02 -9.56 -7.36
N LEU A 203 -12.92 -10.50 -7.64
CA LEU A 203 -14.34 -10.20 -7.90
C LEU A 203 -15.00 -9.54 -6.68
N THR A 204 -14.72 -10.03 -5.47
CA THR A 204 -15.27 -9.48 -4.23
C THR A 204 -14.78 -8.06 -3.99
N ILE A 205 -13.47 -7.81 -4.17
CA ILE A 205 -12.89 -6.46 -4.02
C ILE A 205 -13.55 -5.50 -5.02
N ARG A 206 -13.57 -5.88 -6.30
CA ARG A 206 -14.17 -5.09 -7.37
C ARG A 206 -15.64 -4.79 -7.11
N GLN A 207 -16.45 -5.80 -6.81
CA GLN A 207 -17.88 -5.64 -6.54
C GLN A 207 -18.12 -4.71 -5.34
N THR A 208 -17.34 -4.87 -4.27
CA THR A 208 -17.46 -4.03 -3.08
C THR A 208 -17.08 -2.57 -3.36
N MET A 209 -16.06 -2.32 -4.19
CA MET A 209 -15.72 -0.97 -4.65
C MET A 209 -16.86 -0.34 -5.47
N VAL A 210 -17.50 -1.11 -6.36
CA VAL A 210 -18.65 -0.66 -7.17
C VAL A 210 -19.88 -0.35 -6.30
N GLU A 211 -20.19 -1.22 -5.34
CA GLU A 211 -21.34 -1.06 -4.45
C GLU A 211 -21.10 -0.01 -3.34
N GLY A 212 -19.82 0.28 -3.04
CA GLY A 212 -19.39 1.18 -1.98
C GLY A 212 -19.59 0.63 -0.56
N LYS A 213 -20.06 -0.62 -0.43
CA LYS A 213 -20.35 -1.27 0.86
C LYS A 213 -20.14 -2.78 0.78
N LEU A 214 -19.74 -3.37 1.89
CA LEU A 214 -19.67 -4.81 2.10
C LEU A 214 -20.73 -5.23 3.12
N GLU A 215 -21.57 -6.21 2.79
CA GLU A 215 -22.54 -6.79 3.72
C GLU A 215 -22.01 -8.12 4.28
N TYR A 216 -21.67 -8.14 5.57
CA TYR A 216 -21.16 -9.32 6.25
C TYR A 216 -21.93 -9.57 7.55
N PHE A 217 -22.65 -10.70 7.63
CA PHE A 217 -23.38 -11.14 8.83
C PHE A 217 -24.19 -10.02 9.53
N SER A 218 -24.92 -9.21 8.77
CA SER A 218 -25.73 -8.05 9.21
C SER A 218 -24.98 -6.74 9.50
N LEU A 219 -23.66 -6.69 9.29
CA LEU A 219 -22.89 -5.46 9.33
C LEU A 219 -22.70 -4.93 7.90
N THR A 220 -23.02 -3.66 7.71
CA THR A 220 -22.69 -2.93 6.49
C THR A 220 -21.44 -2.11 6.77
N VAL A 221 -20.33 -2.47 6.12
CA VAL A 221 -19.07 -1.74 6.23
C VAL A 221 -18.88 -0.94 4.96
N ASN A 222 -18.57 0.36 5.09
CA ASN A 222 -18.28 1.19 3.92
C ASN A 222 -16.90 0.83 3.36
N CYS A 223 -16.81 0.69 2.04
CA CYS A 223 -15.54 0.48 1.37
C CYS A 223 -14.71 1.77 1.41
N LYS A 224 -13.53 1.74 2.04
CA LYS A 224 -12.56 2.84 2.00
C LYS A 224 -11.67 2.81 0.77
N LEU A 225 -11.54 1.64 0.12
CA LEU A 225 -10.65 1.42 -1.02
C LEU A 225 -11.07 2.26 -2.22
N GLU A 226 -10.14 3.07 -2.72
CA GLU A 226 -10.25 3.93 -3.90
C GLU A 226 -9.32 3.45 -5.01
N CYS A 227 -8.15 2.91 -4.67
CA CYS A 227 -7.21 2.32 -5.62
C CYS A 227 -6.76 0.93 -5.14
N PHE A 228 -6.77 -0.04 -6.04
CA PHE A 228 -6.25 -1.38 -5.81
C PHE A 228 -5.46 -1.83 -7.02
N SER A 229 -4.20 -2.19 -6.86
CA SER A 229 -3.36 -2.71 -7.93
C SER A 229 -2.60 -3.94 -7.44
N VAL A 230 -2.59 -5.00 -8.23
CA VAL A 230 -1.90 -6.24 -7.85
C VAL A 230 -1.31 -6.97 -9.05
N THR A 231 -0.07 -7.42 -8.90
CA THR A 231 0.61 -8.33 -9.81
C THR A 231 0.07 -9.74 -9.62
N VAL A 232 -0.51 -10.35 -10.66
CA VAL A 232 -1.16 -11.68 -10.64
C VAL A 232 -0.44 -12.68 -11.54
N SER A 233 -0.68 -13.98 -11.31
CA SER A 233 -0.27 -15.00 -12.28
C SER A 233 -1.10 -14.91 -13.55
N ARG A 234 -0.54 -15.45 -14.63
CA ARG A 234 -1.22 -15.59 -15.92
C ARG A 234 -2.58 -16.29 -15.83
N GLU A 235 -2.62 -17.40 -15.10
CA GLU A 235 -3.83 -18.22 -14.93
C GLU A 235 -4.90 -17.48 -14.13
N LEU A 236 -4.48 -16.73 -13.10
CA LEU A 236 -5.37 -15.91 -12.29
C LEU A 236 -5.97 -14.77 -13.11
N ARG A 237 -5.16 -14.09 -13.94
CA ARG A 237 -5.62 -13.07 -14.90
C ARG A 237 -6.67 -13.64 -15.84
N GLU A 238 -6.38 -14.76 -16.51
CA GLU A 238 -7.30 -15.38 -17.47
C GLU A 238 -8.63 -15.77 -16.83
N SER A 239 -8.56 -16.35 -15.63
CA SER A 239 -9.75 -16.76 -14.90
C SER A 239 -10.57 -15.55 -14.45
N PHE A 240 -9.90 -14.48 -14.01
CA PHE A 240 -10.55 -13.21 -13.68
C PHE A 240 -11.23 -12.58 -14.90
N LEU A 241 -10.57 -12.49 -16.05
CA LEU A 241 -11.17 -11.93 -17.28
C LEU A 241 -12.38 -12.75 -17.75
N ARG A 242 -12.31 -14.08 -17.63
CA ARG A 242 -13.43 -14.98 -17.94
C ARG A 242 -14.61 -14.76 -17.01
N GLU A 243 -14.39 -14.81 -15.69
CA GLU A 243 -15.47 -14.73 -14.71
C GLU A 243 -16.05 -13.31 -14.60
N CYS A 244 -15.22 -12.28 -14.70
CA CYS A 244 -15.64 -10.88 -14.56
C CYS A 244 -16.29 -10.33 -15.84
N PHE A 245 -15.78 -10.70 -17.02
CA PHE A 245 -16.16 -10.06 -18.29
C PHE A 245 -16.65 -11.04 -19.36
N GLY A 246 -16.71 -12.35 -19.08
CA GLY A 246 -17.06 -13.36 -20.09
C GLY A 246 -16.03 -13.43 -21.22
N VAL A 247 -14.76 -13.10 -20.93
CA VAL A 247 -13.67 -13.07 -21.92
C VAL A 247 -12.88 -14.38 -21.86
N LEU A 248 -12.97 -15.16 -22.94
CA LEU A 248 -12.15 -16.34 -23.16
C LEU A 248 -10.87 -15.94 -23.90
N ILE A 249 -9.74 -16.40 -23.39
CA ILE A 249 -8.42 -16.16 -23.96
C ILE A 249 -7.93 -17.48 -24.56
N GLU A 250 -7.84 -17.53 -25.89
CA GLU A 250 -7.26 -18.65 -26.62
C GLU A 250 -5.88 -18.27 -27.14
N ARG A 251 -4.91 -19.17 -26.98
CA ARG A 251 -3.57 -18.99 -27.52
C ARG A 251 -3.33 -19.96 -28.64
N GLN A 252 -2.82 -19.45 -29.74
CA GLN A 252 -2.51 -20.24 -30.91
C GLN A 252 -1.09 -19.93 -31.35
N SER A 253 -0.38 -20.96 -31.81
CA SER A 253 0.91 -20.83 -32.47
C SER A 253 0.72 -21.10 -33.95
N THR A 254 1.32 -20.24 -34.78
CA THR A 254 1.43 -20.49 -36.21
C THR A 254 2.54 -21.51 -36.48
N GLU A 255 2.52 -22.15 -37.66
CA GLU A 255 3.60 -23.04 -38.12
C GLU A 255 4.98 -22.33 -38.17
N GLY A 256 4.98 -21.00 -38.26
CA GLY A 256 6.18 -20.15 -38.23
C GLY A 256 6.67 -19.75 -36.83
N GLY A 257 6.07 -20.28 -35.76
CA GLY A 257 6.45 -19.97 -34.38
C GLY A 257 5.94 -18.63 -33.84
N ALA A 258 5.16 -17.87 -34.62
CA ALA A 258 4.48 -16.70 -34.10
C ALA A 258 3.33 -17.12 -33.20
N HIS A 259 3.27 -16.57 -31.99
CA HIS A 259 2.19 -16.75 -31.04
C HIS A 259 1.19 -15.60 -31.18
N TYR A 260 -0.10 -15.93 -31.13
CA TYR A 260 -1.18 -14.95 -31.06
C TYR A 260 -2.16 -15.30 -29.96
N THR A 261 -2.72 -14.26 -29.36
CA THR A 261 -3.74 -14.35 -28.31
C THR A 261 -5.05 -13.87 -28.90
N ILE A 262 -6.08 -14.71 -28.84
CA ILE A 262 -7.44 -14.42 -29.28
C ILE A 262 -8.30 -14.19 -28.05
N TYR A 263 -8.94 -13.03 -28.00
CA TYR A 263 -9.98 -12.73 -27.02
C TYR A 263 -11.33 -13.07 -27.65
N LYS A 264 -12.20 -13.78 -26.94
CA LYS A 264 -13.58 -14.06 -27.35
C LYS A 264 -14.51 -13.65 -26.22
N SER A 265 -15.53 -12.85 -26.52
CA SER A 265 -16.57 -12.49 -25.54
C SER A 265 -17.83 -13.34 -25.76
N ASP A 266 -18.51 -13.71 -24.67
CA ASP A 266 -19.76 -14.47 -24.69
C ASP A 266 -20.94 -13.71 -25.35
N ASN A 267 -20.90 -12.38 -25.39
CA ASN A 267 -22.05 -11.55 -25.79
C ASN A 267 -22.06 -11.09 -27.25
N ASP A 268 -20.95 -11.23 -27.97
CA ASP A 268 -20.78 -11.10 -29.42
C ASP A 268 -19.28 -11.39 -29.63
N SER A 269 -18.93 -12.28 -30.55
CA SER A 269 -17.54 -12.71 -30.74
C SER A 269 -16.70 -11.56 -31.31
N VAL A 270 -16.18 -10.69 -30.44
CA VAL A 270 -15.12 -9.76 -30.82
C VAL A 270 -13.84 -10.56 -30.86
N GLU A 271 -13.52 -11.11 -32.02
CA GLU A 271 -12.24 -11.79 -32.25
C GLU A 271 -11.14 -10.73 -32.38
N LEU A 272 -10.39 -10.54 -31.30
CA LEU A 272 -9.19 -9.70 -31.34
C LEU A 272 -8.01 -10.57 -31.77
N TYR A 273 -7.47 -10.28 -32.94
CA TYR A 273 -6.25 -10.91 -33.46
C TYR A 273 -5.05 -10.03 -33.13
N TYR A 274 -4.09 -10.55 -32.37
CA TYR A 274 -2.84 -9.84 -32.10
C TYR A 274 -1.61 -10.70 -32.41
N THR A 275 -0.66 -10.12 -33.13
CA THR A 275 0.55 -10.79 -33.66
C THR A 275 1.81 -10.02 -33.25
N LYS A 276 2.14 -10.00 -31.95
CA LYS A 276 3.52 -9.91 -31.45
C LYS A 276 3.59 -10.08 -29.94
N ILE A 277 4.76 -10.37 -29.38
CA ILE A 277 4.96 -10.45 -27.92
C ILE A 277 5.53 -9.12 -27.38
N ASP A 278 5.80 -8.14 -28.25
CA ASP A 278 6.59 -6.93 -27.95
C ASP A 278 5.76 -5.68 -27.59
N VAL A 279 4.49 -5.79 -27.19
CA VAL A 279 3.66 -4.60 -26.91
C VAL A 279 2.83 -4.82 -25.65
N ASP A 280 2.78 -3.78 -24.82
CA ASP A 280 1.94 -3.68 -23.65
C ASP A 280 0.48 -3.87 -24.08
N GLU A 281 -0.17 -4.86 -23.49
CA GLU A 281 -1.59 -5.13 -23.71
C GLU A 281 -2.37 -4.54 -22.55
N GLN A 282 -3.34 -3.66 -22.82
CA GLN A 282 -4.18 -3.05 -21.80
C GLN A 282 -5.66 -3.22 -22.14
N LEU A 283 -6.40 -3.81 -21.21
CA LEU A 283 -7.84 -4.01 -21.28
C LEU A 283 -8.51 -3.18 -20.19
N GLU A 284 -9.38 -2.26 -20.59
CA GLU A 284 -10.11 -1.38 -19.68
C GLU A 284 -11.60 -1.70 -19.69
N HIS A 285 -12.22 -1.74 -18.51
CA HIS A 285 -13.66 -1.90 -18.33
C HIS A 285 -14.17 -0.92 -17.27
N PHE A 286 -15.31 -0.28 -17.54
CA PHE A 286 -15.93 0.68 -16.64
C PHE A 286 -17.27 0.15 -16.11
N GLU A 287 -17.45 0.16 -14.80
CA GLU A 287 -18.74 -0.16 -14.16
C GLU A 287 -19.00 0.75 -12.96
N GLY A 288 -20.11 1.49 -13.00
CA GLY A 288 -20.34 2.58 -12.05
C GLY A 288 -19.23 3.63 -12.18
N ASN A 289 -18.59 3.95 -11.05
CA ASN A 289 -17.43 4.84 -10.99
C ASN A 289 -16.10 4.09 -10.86
N ILE A 290 -16.07 2.78 -11.15
CA ILE A 290 -14.84 1.99 -11.08
C ILE A 290 -14.33 1.71 -12.48
N GLN A 291 -13.08 2.09 -12.73
CA GLN A 291 -12.27 1.62 -13.84
C GLN A 291 -11.56 0.34 -13.42
N THR A 292 -11.67 -0.71 -14.23
CA THR A 292 -10.88 -1.93 -14.10
C THR A 292 -9.91 -1.99 -15.27
N THR A 293 -8.62 -1.98 -14.97
CA THR A 293 -7.56 -2.11 -15.97
C THR A 293 -6.86 -3.44 -15.75
N VAL A 294 -6.75 -4.25 -16.80
CA VAL A 294 -5.95 -5.47 -16.80
C VAL A 294 -4.89 -5.31 -17.87
N TYR A 295 -3.62 -5.29 -17.48
CA TYR A 295 -2.56 -5.10 -18.44
C TYR A 295 -1.38 -6.06 -18.24
N ILE A 296 -0.58 -6.17 -19.29
CA ILE A 296 0.66 -6.93 -19.32
C ILE A 296 1.80 -5.92 -19.41
N ASP A 297 2.70 -5.92 -18.43
CA ASP A 297 3.99 -5.28 -18.55
C ASP A 297 4.95 -6.28 -19.22
N ALA A 298 5.28 -5.99 -20.48
CA ALA A 298 6.14 -6.81 -21.31
C ALA A 298 7.63 -6.44 -21.20
N SER A 299 8.02 -5.68 -20.18
CA SER A 299 9.44 -5.33 -19.92
C SER A 299 10.34 -6.56 -19.80
N ASN A 300 9.81 -7.68 -19.30
CA ASN A 300 10.43 -8.99 -19.36
C ASN A 300 9.65 -9.93 -20.30
N VAL A 301 10.21 -10.20 -21.48
CA VAL A 301 9.61 -11.07 -22.51
C VAL A 301 9.51 -12.53 -22.04
N GLU A 302 10.43 -12.98 -21.19
CA GLU A 302 10.45 -14.37 -20.72
C GLU A 302 9.45 -14.60 -19.57
N ASP A 303 9.21 -13.57 -18.78
CA ASP A 303 8.30 -13.60 -17.62
C ASP A 303 7.49 -12.31 -17.53
N PRO A 304 6.46 -12.14 -18.39
CA PRO A 304 5.66 -10.92 -18.40
C PRO A 304 4.87 -10.78 -17.10
N ILE A 305 4.81 -9.56 -16.59
CA ILE A 305 4.10 -9.24 -15.36
C ILE A 305 2.66 -8.91 -15.72
N TYR A 306 1.70 -9.58 -15.08
CA TYR A 306 0.28 -9.33 -15.29
C TYR A 306 -0.27 -8.51 -14.14
N ILE A 307 -0.93 -7.39 -14.44
CA ILE A 307 -1.42 -6.48 -13.41
C ILE A 307 -2.94 -6.35 -13.55
N VAL A 308 -3.63 -6.41 -12.41
CA VAL A 308 -5.06 -6.11 -12.29
C VAL A 308 -5.20 -4.88 -11.39
N GLU A 309 -5.83 -3.85 -11.91
CA GLU A 309 -6.02 -2.57 -11.25
C GLU A 309 -7.50 -2.18 -11.21
N PHE A 310 -7.95 -1.69 -10.06
CA PHE A 310 -9.24 -1.07 -9.83
C PHE A 310 -9.02 0.37 -9.35
N GLU A 311 -9.59 1.34 -10.06
CA GLU A 311 -9.50 2.74 -9.70
C GLU A 311 -10.90 3.35 -9.61
N LYS A 312 -11.18 4.02 -8.50
CA LYS A 312 -12.39 4.78 -8.29
C LYS A 312 -12.23 6.18 -8.89
N LEU A 313 -13.01 6.44 -9.93
CA LEU A 313 -13.01 7.70 -10.64
C LEU A 313 -13.78 8.76 -9.84
N SER A 314 -13.20 9.97 -9.78
CA SER A 314 -13.82 11.15 -9.14
C SER A 314 -15.03 11.66 -9.94
N GLU A 315 -15.02 11.46 -11.25
CA GLU A 315 -16.10 11.78 -12.17
C GLU A 315 -16.50 10.53 -12.96
N LEU A 316 -17.80 10.35 -13.20
CA LEU A 316 -18.24 9.28 -14.09
C LEU A 316 -17.67 9.56 -15.48
N PRO A 317 -16.98 8.59 -16.10
CA PRO A 317 -16.50 8.77 -17.45
C PRO A 317 -17.70 9.08 -18.34
N VAL A 318 -17.57 10.11 -19.19
CA VAL A 318 -18.61 10.47 -20.17
C VAL A 318 -18.59 9.39 -21.26
N LEU A 319 -19.13 8.23 -20.91
CA LEU A 319 -19.37 7.12 -21.82
C LEU A 319 -20.84 7.18 -22.22
N ASP A 320 -21.09 7.12 -23.53
CA ASP A 320 -22.43 6.95 -24.09
C ASP A 320 -22.99 5.59 -23.65
N ASN A 321 -23.50 5.47 -22.41
CA ASN A 321 -24.31 4.40 -21.78
C ASN A 321 -23.98 2.91 -22.06
N GLU A 322 -22.90 2.59 -22.77
CA GLU A 322 -22.52 1.24 -23.16
C GLU A 322 -21.35 0.78 -22.30
N LYS A 323 -21.49 -0.41 -21.70
CA LYS A 323 -20.37 -1.17 -21.13
C LYS A 323 -19.39 -1.46 -22.26
N ARG A 324 -18.33 -0.65 -22.39
CA ARG A 324 -17.29 -0.85 -23.40
C ARG A 324 -16.05 -1.41 -22.75
N LEU A 325 -15.60 -2.53 -23.29
CA LEU A 325 -14.26 -3.04 -23.09
C LEU A 325 -13.38 -2.32 -24.10
N LYS A 326 -12.51 -1.42 -23.64
CA LYS A 326 -11.60 -0.70 -24.51
C LYS A 326 -10.25 -1.43 -24.49
N LEU A 327 -9.80 -1.88 -25.65
CA LEU A 327 -8.42 -2.29 -25.84
C LEU A 327 -7.66 -1.08 -26.36
N ASP A 328 -6.76 -0.52 -25.54
CA ASP A 328 -5.87 0.53 -26.01
C ASP A 328 -4.63 -0.14 -26.60
N HIS A 329 -4.47 -0.07 -27.92
CA HIS A 329 -3.29 -0.60 -28.59
C HIS A 329 -2.98 0.22 -29.84
N PRO A 330 -1.73 0.68 -30.02
CA PRO A 330 -1.36 1.61 -31.09
C PRO A 330 -1.52 1.05 -32.52
N TYR A 331 -1.75 -0.27 -32.67
CA TYR A 331 -1.90 -0.94 -33.97
C TYR A 331 -3.18 -1.77 -34.13
N LEU A 332 -4.17 -1.68 -33.22
CA LEU A 332 -5.42 -2.43 -33.38
C LEU A 332 -6.45 -1.65 -34.20
N TYR A 333 -6.86 -2.25 -35.31
CA TYR A 333 -8.17 -2.03 -35.90
C TYR A 333 -9.11 -3.09 -35.34
N ALA A 334 -9.93 -2.74 -34.36
CA ALA A 334 -11.12 -3.54 -34.09
C ALA A 334 -12.13 -3.28 -35.21
N ILE A 335 -12.35 -4.26 -36.08
CA ILE A 335 -13.46 -4.23 -37.02
C ILE A 335 -14.71 -4.56 -36.20
N TYR A 336 -15.41 -3.51 -35.73
CA TYR A 336 -16.81 -3.64 -35.32
C TYR A 336 -17.64 -3.80 -36.61
N GLU A 337 -17.79 -5.01 -37.11
CA GLU A 337 -18.89 -5.31 -38.03
C GLU A 337 -20.17 -5.46 -37.20
N ARG A 338 -21.12 -4.55 -37.42
CA ARG A 338 -22.49 -4.59 -36.90
C ARG A 338 -23.36 -5.56 -37.67
#